data_AF-A0A1W9RXB2-F1
#
_entry.id   AF-A0A1W9RXB2-F1
#
_cell.length_a   1.000
_cell.length_b   1.000
_cell.length_c   1.000
_cell.angle_alpha   90.00
_cell.angle_beta   90.00
_cell.angle_gamma   90.00
#
_symmetry.space_group_name_H-M   'P 1'
#
loop_
_entity.id
_entity.type
_entity.pdbx_description
1 polymer ?
#
loop_
_entity_poly.entity_id
_entity_poly.type
_entity_poly.pdbx_seq_one_letter_code
_entity_poly.pdbx_strand_id
1 'polypeptide(L)'
;MKHPSYLVEQQIVTLKKLFEKFFVPYDELLLSRFREYISLIVDWSSRVSLVSSGDREYLVERHIFEGVLAARKMPVPFFGRLLDVGSGAGFPVVPIKLIRPDIRCVALDSNRKKILFLKKVARTLGLPGFEPLRSRFELVSFPFRFDAITARAVGNDEAILRRADELLLPMGKVFFFKADRTKNPLIKKGGVEIPLGSISASATERVIVAFGVRGADSR
;
A
#
# COMPACT_ATOMS: atom_id res chain seq x y z
N MET A 1 -9.39 26.98 -8.88
CA MET A 1 -9.22 25.60 -8.36
C MET A 1 -10.21 24.70 -9.08
N LYS A 2 -9.78 23.52 -9.56
CA LYS A 2 -10.67 22.55 -10.21
C LYS A 2 -11.64 21.96 -9.17
N HIS A 3 -12.88 21.68 -9.57
CA HIS A 3 -13.89 21.07 -8.68
C HIS A 3 -13.44 19.67 -8.23
N PRO A 4 -13.71 19.23 -6.98
CA PRO A 4 -13.31 17.91 -6.48
C PRO A 4 -13.70 16.73 -7.38
N SER A 5 -14.91 16.78 -7.96
CA SER A 5 -15.37 15.74 -8.91
C SER A 5 -14.51 15.64 -10.17
N TYR A 6 -14.03 16.78 -10.70
CA TYR A 6 -13.14 16.79 -11.87
C TYR A 6 -11.81 16.11 -11.54
N LEU A 7 -11.26 16.35 -10.34
CA LEU A 7 -10.03 15.71 -9.91
C LEU A 7 -10.18 14.19 -9.82
N VAL A 8 -11.27 13.70 -9.22
CA VAL A 8 -11.55 12.27 -9.09
C VAL A 8 -11.64 11.59 -10.47
N GLU A 9 -12.39 12.16 -11.42
CA GLU A 9 -12.52 11.56 -12.75
C GLU A 9 -11.20 11.56 -13.52
N GLN A 10 -10.38 12.60 -13.41
CA GLN A 10 -9.03 12.58 -14.01
C GLN A 10 -8.17 11.46 -13.44
N GLN A 11 -8.22 11.21 -12.13
CA GLN A 11 -7.51 10.09 -11.52
C GLN A 11 -8.02 8.74 -12.04
N ILE A 12 -9.33 8.58 -12.25
CA ILE A 12 -9.88 7.34 -12.81
C ILE A 12 -9.45 7.11 -14.25
N VAL A 13 -9.41 8.15 -15.08
CA VAL A 13 -8.85 8.05 -16.44
C VAL A 13 -7.39 7.58 -16.39
N THR A 14 -6.58 8.17 -15.51
CA THR A 14 -5.18 7.74 -15.31
C THR A 14 -5.10 6.29 -14.83
N LEU A 15 -5.97 5.87 -13.90
CA LEU A 15 -6.00 4.50 -13.39
C LEU A 15 -6.32 3.49 -14.49
N LYS A 16 -7.32 3.76 -15.35
CA LYS A 16 -7.66 2.91 -16.51
C LYS A 16 -6.47 2.73 -17.44
N LYS A 17 -5.81 3.83 -17.83
CA LYS A 17 -4.62 3.79 -18.68
C LYS A 17 -3.50 2.94 -18.06
N LEU A 18 -3.30 3.03 -16.75
CA LEU A 18 -2.29 2.23 -16.07
C LEU A 18 -2.71 0.76 -15.96
N PHE A 19 -3.98 0.45 -15.68
CA PHE A 19 -4.46 -0.94 -15.71
C PHE A 19 -4.24 -1.57 -17.10
N GLU A 20 -4.56 -0.85 -18.18
CA GLU A 20 -4.31 -1.29 -19.56
C GLU A 20 -2.81 -1.47 -19.83
N LYS A 21 -2.00 -0.45 -19.53
CA LYS A 21 -0.53 -0.48 -19.74
C LYS A 21 0.13 -1.69 -19.06
N PHE A 22 -0.34 -2.06 -17.87
CA PHE A 22 0.24 -3.14 -17.08
C PHE A 22 -0.59 -4.44 -17.10
N PHE A 23 -1.57 -4.55 -18.01
CA PHE A 23 -2.42 -5.72 -18.17
C PHE A 23 -3.03 -6.21 -16.84
N VAL A 24 -3.53 -5.27 -16.03
CA VAL A 24 -4.28 -5.55 -14.80
C VAL A 24 -5.74 -5.75 -15.18
N PRO A 25 -6.34 -6.93 -14.96
CA PRO A 25 -7.76 -7.11 -15.19
C PRO A 25 -8.58 -6.21 -14.27
N TYR A 26 -9.62 -5.58 -14.81
CA TYR A 26 -10.55 -4.74 -14.05
C TYR A 26 -11.95 -4.81 -14.64
N ASP A 27 -12.95 -4.59 -13.79
CA ASP A 27 -14.35 -4.42 -14.16
C ASP A 27 -14.88 -3.08 -13.61
N GLU A 28 -16.13 -2.76 -13.93
CA GLU A 28 -16.76 -1.52 -13.47
C GLU A 28 -16.95 -1.48 -11.94
N LEU A 29 -17.09 -2.64 -11.28
CA LEU A 29 -17.19 -2.71 -9.82
C LEU A 29 -15.86 -2.32 -9.16
N LEU A 30 -14.73 -2.82 -9.65
CA LEU A 30 -13.41 -2.45 -9.16
C LEU A 30 -13.13 -0.97 -9.39
N LEU A 31 -13.46 -0.45 -10.58
CA LEU A 31 -13.29 0.96 -10.91
C LEU A 31 -14.13 1.87 -10.02
N SER A 32 -15.40 1.51 -9.76
CA SER A 32 -16.27 2.27 -8.86
C SER A 32 -15.73 2.29 -7.43
N ARG A 33 -15.16 1.19 -6.93
CA ARG A 33 -14.51 1.14 -5.61
C ARG A 33 -13.27 2.02 -5.54
N PHE A 34 -12.43 2.04 -6.58
CA PHE A 34 -11.29 2.96 -6.63
C PHE A 34 -11.75 4.43 -6.72
N ARG A 35 -12.82 4.72 -7.46
CA ARG A 35 -13.41 6.07 -7.54
C ARG A 35 -13.86 6.56 -6.18
N GLU A 36 -14.62 5.73 -5.47
CA GLU A 36 -15.09 6.05 -4.11
C GLU A 36 -13.91 6.23 -3.13
N TYR A 37 -12.89 5.37 -3.22
CA TYR A 37 -11.68 5.52 -2.41
C TYR A 37 -10.95 6.85 -2.67
N ILE A 38 -10.76 7.21 -3.94
CA ILE A 38 -10.13 8.48 -4.33
C ILE A 38 -10.96 9.67 -3.86
N SER A 39 -12.30 9.61 -4.00
CA SER A 39 -13.20 10.65 -3.49
C SER A 39 -13.03 10.84 -1.98
N LEU A 40 -13.03 9.74 -1.21
CA LEU A 40 -12.82 9.80 0.23
C LEU A 40 -11.48 10.44 0.61
N ILE A 41 -10.39 10.15 -0.12
CA ILE A 41 -9.09 10.78 0.10
C ILE A 41 -9.18 12.29 -0.15
N VAL A 42 -9.75 12.71 -1.27
CA VAL A 42 -9.88 14.13 -1.64
C VAL A 42 -10.69 14.89 -0.58
N ASP A 43 -11.83 14.33 -0.17
CA ASP A 43 -12.72 14.95 0.81
C ASP A 43 -12.07 15.09 2.19
N TRP A 44 -11.42 14.02 2.66
CA TRP A 44 -10.79 13.99 3.99
C TRP A 44 -9.47 14.75 4.05
N SER A 45 -8.79 14.95 2.93
CA SER A 45 -7.52 15.67 2.87
C SER A 45 -7.63 17.14 3.30
N SER A 46 -8.85 17.69 3.36
CA SER A 46 -9.12 19.03 3.91
C SER A 46 -9.04 19.09 5.44
N ARG A 47 -9.22 17.96 6.14
CA ARG A 47 -9.35 17.88 7.61
C ARG A 47 -8.25 17.05 8.27
N VAL A 48 -7.62 16.17 7.49
CA VAL A 48 -6.59 15.24 7.94
C VAL A 48 -5.44 15.29 6.95
N SER A 49 -4.21 15.37 7.46
CA SER A 49 -3.01 15.26 6.62
C SER A 49 -2.86 13.80 6.17
N LEU A 50 -3.52 13.48 5.05
CA LEU A 50 -3.53 12.17 4.40
C LEU A 50 -2.47 12.09 3.31
N VAL A 51 -2.39 13.12 2.48
CA VAL A 51 -1.44 13.28 1.38
C VAL A 51 -1.00 14.73 1.30
N SER A 52 0.21 14.96 0.78
CA SER A 52 0.70 16.31 0.50
C SER A 52 -0.20 17.00 -0.53
N SER A 53 -0.33 18.33 -0.47
CA SER A 53 -1.14 19.10 -1.44
C SER A 53 -0.68 18.88 -2.89
N GLY A 54 0.64 18.84 -3.11
CA GLY A 54 1.24 18.61 -4.43
C GLY A 54 1.05 17.19 -4.98
N ASP A 55 0.66 16.22 -4.14
CA ASP A 55 0.39 14.85 -4.58
C ASP A 55 -1.07 14.59 -4.93
N ARG A 56 -2.01 15.48 -4.57
CA ARG A 56 -3.45 15.25 -4.78
C ARG A 56 -3.81 15.08 -6.26
N GLU A 57 -3.10 15.78 -7.14
CA GLU A 57 -3.29 15.67 -8.60
C GLU A 57 -2.63 14.43 -9.22
N TYR A 58 -1.84 13.70 -8.44
CA TYR A 58 -1.06 12.54 -8.91
C TYR A 58 -1.23 11.33 -7.98
N LEU A 59 -2.37 11.22 -7.28
CA LEU A 59 -2.65 10.16 -6.31
C LEU A 59 -2.45 8.78 -6.91
N VAL A 60 -2.95 8.59 -8.13
CA VAL A 60 -2.90 7.29 -8.79
C VAL A 60 -1.47 6.89 -9.09
N GLU A 61 -0.70 7.75 -9.76
CA GLU A 61 0.66 7.41 -10.17
C GLU A 61 1.64 7.35 -9.00
N ARG A 62 1.46 8.19 -7.98
CA ARG A 62 2.42 8.32 -6.88
C ARG A 62 2.14 7.40 -5.70
N HIS A 63 0.90 6.97 -5.48
CA HIS A 63 0.50 6.28 -4.25
C HIS A 63 -0.37 5.04 -4.46
N ILE A 64 -1.37 5.08 -5.35
CA ILE A 64 -2.33 3.96 -5.49
C ILE A 64 -1.75 2.82 -6.33
N PHE A 65 -1.16 3.14 -7.47
CA PHE A 65 -0.86 2.12 -8.48
C PHE A 65 0.26 1.17 -8.07
N GLU A 66 1.16 1.60 -7.19
CA GLU A 66 2.16 0.70 -6.59
C GLU A 66 1.53 -0.43 -5.76
N GLY A 67 0.46 -0.15 -5.03
CA GLY A 67 -0.26 -1.17 -4.27
C GLY A 67 -0.99 -2.13 -5.19
N VAL A 68 -1.54 -1.64 -6.31
CA VAL A 68 -2.13 -2.49 -7.36
C VAL A 68 -1.11 -3.48 -7.91
N LEU A 69 0.08 -2.99 -8.29
CA LEU A 69 1.14 -3.84 -8.83
C LEU A 69 1.66 -4.83 -7.78
N ALA A 70 1.83 -4.38 -6.53
CA ALA A 70 2.24 -5.25 -5.43
C ALA A 70 1.25 -6.38 -5.17
N ALA A 71 -0.06 -6.11 -5.21
CA ALA A 71 -1.11 -7.10 -4.97
C ALA A 71 -1.04 -8.32 -5.90
N ARG A 72 -0.59 -8.11 -7.14
CA ARG A 72 -0.45 -9.17 -8.15
C ARG A 72 0.77 -10.06 -7.94
N LYS A 73 1.73 -9.64 -7.11
CA LYS A 73 3.07 -10.27 -7.01
C LYS A 73 3.42 -10.70 -5.60
N MET A 74 2.78 -10.13 -4.59
CA MET A 74 3.08 -10.43 -3.20
C MET A 74 2.70 -11.88 -2.86
N PRO A 75 3.60 -12.65 -2.22
CA PRO A 75 3.42 -14.08 -1.96
C PRO A 75 2.52 -14.32 -0.74
N VAL A 76 1.35 -13.67 -0.70
CA VAL A 76 0.32 -13.88 0.33
C VAL A 76 -0.69 -14.88 -0.25
N PRO A 77 -0.85 -16.07 0.37
CA PRO A 77 -1.78 -17.08 -0.11
C PRO A 77 -3.24 -16.62 0.06
N PHE A 78 -4.18 -17.38 -0.52
CA PHE A 78 -5.60 -17.16 -0.32
C PHE A 78 -5.94 -17.23 1.19
N PHE A 79 -6.72 -16.26 1.69
CA PHE A 79 -6.96 -16.05 3.12
C PHE A 79 -5.72 -15.75 4.00
N GLY A 80 -4.56 -15.52 3.39
CA GLY A 80 -3.35 -15.08 4.08
C GLY A 80 -3.51 -13.70 4.73
N ARG A 81 -2.52 -13.32 5.54
CA ARG A 81 -2.54 -12.11 6.36
C ARG A 81 -1.44 -11.13 5.98
N LEU A 82 -1.83 -9.88 5.78
CA LEU A 82 -0.95 -8.75 5.54
C LEU A 82 -1.04 -7.76 6.70
N LEU A 83 0.10 -7.35 7.25
CA LEU A 83 0.20 -6.22 8.16
C LEU A 83 0.78 -5.02 7.40
N ASP A 84 0.06 -3.91 7.36
CA ASP A 84 0.57 -2.67 6.83
C ASP A 84 0.92 -1.71 7.96
N VAL A 85 2.19 -1.30 8.03
CA VAL A 85 2.73 -0.48 9.09
C VAL A 85 2.77 0.97 8.63
N GLY A 86 2.17 1.86 9.42
CA GLY A 86 2.07 3.28 9.08
C GLY A 86 1.12 3.54 7.92
N SER A 87 -0.04 2.87 7.92
CA SER A 87 -0.95 2.82 6.77
C SER A 87 -1.41 4.17 6.23
N GLY A 88 -1.35 5.26 7.01
CA GLY A 88 -1.55 6.58 6.42
C GLY A 88 -2.97 6.78 5.88
N ALA A 89 -3.03 7.14 4.60
CA ALA A 89 -4.26 7.22 3.81
C ALA A 89 -4.67 5.86 3.19
N GLY A 90 -4.09 4.75 3.65
CA GLY A 90 -4.34 3.40 3.16
C GLY A 90 -3.37 2.92 2.08
N PHE A 91 -2.20 3.56 1.93
CA PHE A 91 -1.21 3.15 0.92
C PHE A 91 -0.11 2.31 1.57
N PRO A 92 0.21 1.11 1.03
CA PRO A 92 -0.35 0.47 -0.17
C PRO A 92 -1.56 -0.46 0.10
N VAL A 93 -1.97 -0.64 1.37
CA VAL A 93 -2.84 -1.74 1.79
C VAL A 93 -4.27 -1.71 1.24
N VAL A 94 -4.87 -0.53 1.04
CA VAL A 94 -6.23 -0.40 0.47
C VAL A 94 -6.23 -0.78 -1.01
N PRO A 95 -5.33 -0.23 -1.87
CA PRO A 95 -5.19 -0.72 -3.24
C PRO A 95 -4.94 -2.24 -3.29
N ILE A 96 -4.09 -2.77 -2.41
CA ILE A 96 -3.85 -4.21 -2.34
C ILE A 96 -5.15 -4.96 -2.03
N LYS A 97 -5.90 -4.52 -1.02
CA LYS A 97 -7.15 -5.17 -0.61
C LYS A 97 -8.23 -5.13 -1.69
N LEU A 98 -8.28 -4.07 -2.49
CA LEU A 98 -9.21 -3.96 -3.61
C LEU A 98 -8.90 -4.97 -4.72
N ILE A 99 -7.62 -5.23 -5.00
CA ILE A 99 -7.18 -6.22 -5.99
C ILE A 99 -7.21 -7.66 -5.43
N ARG A 100 -6.95 -7.83 -4.13
CA ARG A 100 -6.93 -9.11 -3.41
C ARG A 100 -7.99 -9.11 -2.31
N PRO A 101 -9.30 -9.20 -2.67
CA PRO A 101 -10.36 -9.24 -1.67
C PRO A 101 -10.30 -10.48 -0.78
N ASP A 102 -9.53 -11.51 -1.18
CA ASP A 102 -9.35 -12.77 -0.49
C ASP A 102 -8.41 -12.73 0.72
N ILE A 103 -7.48 -11.78 0.78
CA ILE A 103 -6.51 -11.72 1.88
C ILE A 103 -7.04 -10.89 3.06
N ARG A 104 -6.59 -11.18 4.27
CA ARG A 104 -6.89 -10.38 5.46
C ARG A 104 -5.82 -9.31 5.63
N CYS A 105 -6.22 -8.09 5.94
CA CYS A 105 -5.29 -6.98 6.11
C CYS A 105 -5.50 -6.31 7.47
N VAL A 106 -4.41 -6.08 8.21
CA VAL A 106 -4.40 -5.15 9.33
C VAL A 106 -3.71 -3.87 8.87
N ALA A 107 -4.42 -2.75 8.96
CA ALA A 107 -3.91 -1.42 8.61
C ALA A 107 -3.56 -0.66 9.90
N LEU A 108 -2.27 -0.60 10.22
CA LEU A 108 -1.74 -0.10 11.49
C LEU A 108 -1.26 1.34 11.37
N ASP A 109 -1.74 2.24 12.22
CA ASP A 109 -1.23 3.60 12.35
C ASP A 109 -1.43 4.12 13.78
N SER A 110 -0.47 4.89 14.29
CA SER A 110 -0.57 5.46 15.64
C SER A 110 -1.53 6.65 15.70
N ASN A 111 -1.78 7.29 14.56
CA ASN A 111 -2.61 8.49 14.45
C ASN A 111 -4.11 8.14 14.40
N ARG A 112 -4.84 8.62 15.42
CA ARG A 112 -6.28 8.40 15.54
C ARG A 112 -7.09 8.87 14.32
N LYS A 113 -6.75 10.03 13.74
CA LYS A 113 -7.51 10.60 12.60
C LYS A 113 -7.36 9.74 11.35
N LYS A 114 -6.16 9.21 11.10
CA LYS A 114 -5.89 8.29 9.99
C LYS A 114 -6.63 6.95 10.15
N ILE A 115 -6.65 6.40 11.37
CA ILE A 115 -7.44 5.19 11.65
C ILE A 115 -8.95 5.43 11.47
N LEU A 116 -9.48 6.59 11.87
CA LEU A 116 -10.88 6.93 11.62
C LEU A 116 -11.19 7.02 10.12
N PHE A 117 -10.28 7.61 9.33
CA PHE A 117 -10.37 7.62 7.88
C PHE A 117 -10.40 6.18 7.32
N LEU A 118 -9.47 5.31 7.74
CA LEU A 118 -9.41 3.91 7.28
C LEU A 118 -10.66 3.11 7.68
N LYS A 119 -11.25 3.38 8.85
CA LYS A 119 -12.55 2.81 9.24
C LYS A 119 -13.68 3.27 8.32
N LYS A 120 -13.68 4.55 7.90
CA LYS A 120 -14.63 5.07 6.92
C LYS A 120 -14.45 4.39 5.56
N VAL A 121 -13.21 4.25 5.08
CA VAL A 121 -12.87 3.52 3.84
C VAL A 121 -13.39 2.08 3.89
N ALA A 122 -13.05 1.33 4.96
CA ALA A 122 -13.44 -0.07 5.10
C ALA A 122 -14.97 -0.26 5.08
N ARG A 123 -15.71 0.62 5.76
CA ARG A 123 -17.17 0.60 5.79
C ARG A 123 -17.79 0.98 4.45
N THR A 124 -17.32 2.07 3.83
CA THR A 124 -17.88 2.57 2.57
C THR A 124 -17.65 1.58 1.43
N LEU A 125 -16.46 1.00 1.33
CA LEU A 125 -16.11 0.08 0.25
C LEU A 125 -16.51 -1.38 0.52
N GLY A 126 -16.98 -1.69 1.73
CA GLY A 126 -17.31 -3.04 2.16
C GLY A 126 -16.12 -3.99 2.07
N LEU A 127 -15.01 -3.69 2.75
CA LEU A 127 -13.78 -4.48 2.68
C LEU A 127 -13.77 -5.63 3.72
N PRO A 128 -14.10 -6.88 3.35
CA PRO A 128 -14.14 -7.99 4.31
C PRO A 128 -12.75 -8.31 4.84
N GLY A 129 -12.58 -8.53 6.15
CA GLY A 129 -11.27 -8.88 6.71
C GLY A 129 -10.22 -7.77 6.60
N PHE A 130 -10.64 -6.52 6.46
CA PHE A 130 -9.76 -5.35 6.55
C PHE A 130 -9.95 -4.68 7.92
N GLU A 131 -8.89 -4.61 8.72
CA GLU A 131 -8.91 -4.18 10.12
C GLU A 131 -8.02 -2.96 10.34
N PRO A 132 -8.60 -1.74 10.43
CA PRO A 132 -7.87 -0.56 10.87
C PRO A 132 -7.58 -0.60 12.38
N LEU A 133 -6.31 -0.68 12.75
CA LEU A 133 -5.86 -0.81 14.13
C LEU A 133 -5.03 0.41 14.57
N ARG A 134 -5.46 1.05 15.65
CA ARG A 134 -4.69 2.15 16.26
C ARG A 134 -3.68 1.59 17.25
N SER A 135 -2.41 1.56 16.87
CA SER A 135 -1.31 1.31 17.80
C SER A 135 0.01 1.86 17.23
N ARG A 136 1.03 1.94 18.08
CA ARG A 136 2.41 2.07 17.61
C ARG A 136 2.91 0.69 17.21
N PHE A 137 3.70 0.62 16.15
CA PHE A 137 4.22 -0.66 15.69
C PHE A 137 4.95 -1.37 16.82
N GLU A 138 5.89 -0.70 17.48
CA GLU A 138 6.75 -1.23 18.54
C GLU A 138 6.00 -1.82 19.75
N LEU A 139 4.75 -1.42 19.97
CA LEU A 139 3.94 -1.82 21.12
C LEU A 139 2.84 -2.84 20.77
N VAL A 140 2.59 -3.07 19.48
CA VAL A 140 1.52 -3.98 19.07
C VAL A 140 1.97 -5.43 19.18
N SER A 141 1.05 -6.29 19.63
CA SER A 141 1.16 -7.74 19.61
C SER A 141 -0.06 -8.32 18.90
N PHE A 142 0.12 -9.51 18.30
CA PHE A 142 -0.94 -10.23 17.63
C PHE A 142 -0.93 -11.69 18.08
N PRO A 143 -2.11 -12.33 18.21
CA PRO A 143 -2.19 -13.76 18.52
C PRO A 143 -1.86 -14.64 17.31
N PHE A 144 -1.45 -14.05 16.18
CA PHE A 144 -1.11 -14.72 14.94
C PHE A 144 0.06 -14.00 14.25
N ARG A 145 0.66 -14.68 13.28
CA ARG A 145 1.72 -14.15 12.42
C ARG A 145 1.19 -13.79 11.03
N PHE A 146 1.98 -13.04 10.28
CA PHE A 146 1.65 -12.52 8.95
C PHE A 146 2.48 -13.17 7.85
N ASP A 147 1.89 -13.29 6.66
CA ASP A 147 2.57 -13.70 5.43
C ASP A 147 3.40 -12.55 4.85
N ALA A 148 2.94 -11.31 5.05
CA ALA A 148 3.67 -10.14 4.62
C ALA A 148 3.50 -8.98 5.59
N ILE A 149 4.54 -8.14 5.64
CA ILE A 149 4.50 -6.81 6.23
C ILE A 149 4.76 -5.80 5.11
N THR A 150 3.94 -4.76 4.99
CA THR A 150 4.22 -3.62 4.10
C THR A 150 4.52 -2.37 4.92
N ALA A 151 5.40 -1.52 4.40
CA ALA A 151 5.72 -0.24 5.02
C ALA A 151 6.07 0.80 3.96
N ARG A 152 5.39 1.95 4.00
CA ARG A 152 5.66 3.10 3.13
C ARG A 152 5.93 4.34 3.98
N ALA A 153 7.10 4.95 3.79
CA ALA A 153 7.46 6.23 4.42
C ALA A 153 7.23 6.32 5.95
N VAL A 154 7.33 5.20 6.67
CA VAL A 154 7.08 5.14 8.13
C VAL A 154 8.20 5.81 8.94
N GLY A 155 9.41 5.84 8.37
CA GLY A 155 10.62 6.17 9.10
C GLY A 155 11.05 5.00 9.99
N ASN A 156 12.36 4.76 10.08
CA ASN A 156 12.96 3.68 10.88
C ASN A 156 12.69 2.25 10.39
N ASP A 157 13.11 1.96 9.16
CA ASP A 157 13.01 0.61 8.56
C ASP A 157 13.71 -0.47 9.41
N GLU A 158 14.78 -0.12 10.13
CA GLU A 158 15.51 -1.04 11.00
C GLU A 158 14.67 -1.54 12.17
N ALA A 159 13.86 -0.66 12.77
CA ALA A 159 12.93 -1.06 13.81
C ALA A 159 11.86 -2.02 13.27
N ILE A 160 11.41 -1.82 12.03
CA ILE A 160 10.48 -2.74 11.37
C ILE A 160 11.14 -4.10 11.18
N LEU A 161 12.35 -4.14 10.62
CA LEU A 161 13.09 -5.37 10.38
C LEU A 161 13.35 -6.15 11.67
N ARG A 162 13.81 -5.49 12.74
CA ARG A 162 14.09 -6.16 14.03
C ARG A 162 12.87 -6.89 14.60
N ARG A 163 11.68 -6.33 14.42
CA ARG A 163 10.43 -6.95 14.94
C ARG A 163 9.70 -7.81 13.92
N ALA A 164 10.08 -7.73 12.64
CA ALA A 164 9.46 -8.53 11.59
C ALA A 164 9.62 -10.03 11.85
N ASP A 165 10.72 -10.46 12.47
CA ASP A 165 10.97 -11.87 12.79
C ASP A 165 9.97 -12.46 13.80
N GLU A 166 9.46 -11.63 14.71
CA GLU A 166 8.45 -12.03 15.70
C GLU A 166 7.05 -12.10 15.07
N LEU A 167 6.78 -11.26 14.08
CA LEU A 167 5.46 -11.04 13.50
C LEU A 167 5.22 -11.83 12.21
N LEU A 168 6.28 -12.20 11.49
CA LEU A 168 6.16 -12.94 10.23
C LEU A 168 6.16 -14.45 10.46
N LEU A 169 5.46 -15.16 9.58
CA LEU A 169 5.64 -16.59 9.38
C LEU A 169 7.06 -16.88 8.85
N PRO A 170 7.56 -18.14 8.93
CA PRO A 170 8.91 -18.48 8.50
C PRO A 170 9.28 -18.01 7.09
N MET A 171 8.33 -18.08 6.14
CA MET A 171 8.49 -17.61 4.75
C MET A 171 7.90 -16.22 4.50
N GLY A 172 7.47 -15.54 5.56
CA GLY A 172 6.88 -14.23 5.46
C GLY A 172 7.91 -13.17 5.09
N LYS A 173 7.47 -12.12 4.39
CA LYS A 173 8.37 -11.10 3.82
C LYS A 173 8.01 -9.68 4.22
N VAL A 174 9.01 -8.81 4.29
CA VAL A 174 8.80 -7.37 4.47
C VAL A 174 8.94 -6.66 3.12
N PHE A 175 7.95 -5.82 2.78
CA PHE A 175 7.92 -5.01 1.58
C PHE A 175 8.02 -3.53 1.95
N PHE A 176 9.16 -2.92 1.62
CA PHE A 176 9.36 -1.48 1.77
C PHE A 176 9.07 -0.76 0.45
N PHE A 177 8.16 0.22 0.48
CA PHE A 177 7.85 1.06 -0.67
C PHE A 177 8.67 2.35 -0.60
N LYS A 178 9.54 2.55 -1.60
CA LYS A 178 10.57 3.60 -1.59
C LYS A 178 10.58 4.37 -2.90
N ALA A 179 10.87 5.68 -2.80
CA ALA A 179 10.84 6.59 -3.94
C ALA A 179 12.18 6.69 -4.70
N ASP A 180 13.32 6.56 -3.99
CA ASP A 180 14.66 6.71 -4.56
C ASP A 180 15.52 5.46 -4.33
N ARG A 181 15.99 4.87 -5.43
CA ARG A 181 16.84 3.68 -5.49
C ARG A 181 18.27 3.96 -5.07
N THR A 182 18.80 5.12 -5.42
CA THR A 182 20.23 5.43 -5.36
C THR A 182 20.75 5.63 -3.93
N LYS A 183 19.85 5.84 -2.97
CA LYS A 183 20.18 6.17 -1.56
C LYS A 183 19.60 5.19 -0.55
N ASN A 184 19.25 3.96 -0.95
CA ASN A 184 18.56 3.05 -0.05
C ASN A 184 19.52 2.08 0.72
N PRO A 185 19.69 2.23 2.04
CA PRO A 185 20.57 1.37 2.83
C PRO A 185 20.07 -0.08 2.94
N LEU A 186 18.78 -0.34 2.73
CA LEU A 186 18.21 -1.70 2.80
C LEU A 186 18.72 -2.62 1.70
N ILE A 187 18.93 -2.07 0.49
CA ILE A 187 19.52 -2.84 -0.62
C ILE A 187 20.91 -3.34 -0.20
N LYS A 188 21.72 -2.45 0.39
CA LYS A 188 23.08 -2.78 0.86
C LYS A 188 23.10 -3.80 1.99
N LYS A 189 22.00 -3.94 2.75
CA LYS A 189 21.83 -4.93 3.84
C LYS A 189 21.27 -6.28 3.36
N GLY A 190 21.39 -6.59 2.07
CA GLY A 190 20.91 -7.86 1.49
C GLY A 190 19.42 -7.84 1.09
N GLY A 191 18.87 -6.64 0.82
CA GLY A 191 17.49 -6.48 0.37
C GLY A 191 17.31 -6.69 -1.13
N VAL A 192 16.20 -7.35 -1.46
CA VAL A 192 15.54 -7.51 -2.77
C VAL A 192 15.18 -6.24 -3.53
N GLU A 193 15.97 -5.67 -4.43
CA GLU A 193 15.42 -4.63 -5.32
C GLU A 193 14.47 -5.26 -6.35
N ILE A 194 13.20 -4.82 -6.35
CA ILE A 194 12.24 -5.20 -7.37
C ILE A 194 11.62 -3.93 -7.98
N PRO A 195 11.83 -3.67 -9.28
CA PRO A 195 10.99 -2.72 -10.01
C PRO A 195 9.51 -3.08 -9.90
N LEU A 196 8.65 -2.12 -9.53
CA LEU A 196 7.21 -2.32 -9.62
C LEU A 196 6.83 -2.60 -11.09
N GLY A 197 6.39 -3.84 -11.36
CA GLY A 197 6.14 -4.37 -12.71
C GLY A 197 7.09 -5.50 -13.15
N SER A 198 8.19 -5.73 -12.43
CA SER A 198 9.09 -6.86 -12.67
C SER A 198 8.77 -8.06 -11.78
N ILE A 199 9.17 -9.26 -12.22
CA ILE A 199 9.08 -10.51 -11.45
C ILE A 199 10.49 -10.80 -10.91
N SER A 200 10.66 -10.76 -9.60
CA SER A 200 11.70 -11.55 -8.92
C SER A 200 11.37 -11.66 -7.45
N ALA A 201 10.59 -12.68 -7.07
CA ALA A 201 10.62 -13.12 -5.69
C ALA A 201 11.72 -14.18 -5.61
N SER A 202 12.90 -13.79 -5.15
CA SER A 202 13.84 -14.78 -4.63
C SER A 202 13.14 -15.61 -3.57
N ALA A 203 13.23 -16.94 -3.63
CA ALA A 203 12.67 -17.81 -2.61
C ALA A 203 13.33 -17.60 -1.22
N THR A 204 14.54 -17.02 -1.19
CA THR A 204 15.40 -16.95 0.00
C THR A 204 15.40 -15.58 0.68
N GLU A 205 15.03 -14.51 -0.02
CA GLU A 205 15.16 -13.15 0.52
C GLU A 205 13.90 -12.69 1.28
N ARG A 206 14.13 -12.33 2.56
CA ARG A 206 13.12 -11.90 3.53
C ARG A 206 12.73 -10.43 3.42
N VAL A 207 13.60 -9.60 2.83
CA VAL A 207 13.41 -8.16 2.66
C VAL A 207 13.29 -7.85 1.18
N ILE A 208 12.18 -7.23 0.81
CA ILE A 208 11.90 -6.75 -0.55
C ILE A 208 11.74 -5.24 -0.50
N VAL A 209 12.43 -4.56 -1.40
CA VAL A 209 12.37 -3.13 -1.61
C VAL A 209 11.71 -2.86 -2.95
N ALA A 210 10.47 -2.41 -2.90
CA ALA A 210 9.66 -2.06 -4.06
C ALA A 210 9.84 -0.58 -4.39
N PHE A 211 10.20 -0.28 -5.64
CA PHE A 211 10.36 1.09 -6.13
C PHE A 211 9.28 1.47 -7.11
N GLY A 212 8.72 2.67 -6.94
CA GLY A 212 7.69 3.27 -7.81
C GLY A 212 8.05 3.20 -9.30
N VAL A 213 7.03 3.21 -10.16
CA VAL A 213 7.20 3.16 -11.63
C VAL A 213 8.08 4.30 -12.16
N ARG A 214 8.06 5.48 -11.50
CA ARG A 214 8.91 6.63 -11.87
C ARG A 214 10.42 6.40 -11.66
N GLY A 215 10.84 5.43 -10.84
CA GLY A 215 12.26 5.12 -10.62
C GLY A 215 12.88 4.19 -11.66
N ALA A 216 12.09 3.70 -12.62
CA ALA A 216 12.58 2.87 -13.73
C ALA A 216 12.85 3.70 -15.01
N ASP A 217 12.16 4.83 -15.18
CA ASP A 217 12.21 5.69 -16.38
C ASP A 217 13.09 6.94 -16.21
N SER A 218 13.91 7.03 -15.17
CA SER A 218 14.94 8.07 -15.07
C SER A 218 16.26 7.59 -15.70
N ARG A 219 16.28 7.55 -17.03
CA ARG A 219 17.49 7.67 -17.86
C ARG A 219 17.22 8.66 -18.97
#